data_AF-N9MGI4-F1
#
_entry.id   AF-N9MGI4-F1
#
_cell.length_a   1.000
_cell.length_b   1.000
_cell.length_c   1.000
_cell.angle_alpha   90.00
_cell.angle_beta   90.00
_cell.angle_gamma   90.00
#
_symmetry.space_group_name_H-M   'P 1'
#
loop_
_entity.id
_entity.type
_entity.pdbx_description
1 polymer ?
#
loop_
_entity_poly.entity_id
_entity_poly.type
_entity_poly.pdbx_seq_one_letter_code
_entity_poly.pdbx_strand_id
1 'polypeptide(L)'
;MKKFIKNNAPIFVLIFIIIGGFVYAFKVDDRILVPSIGQTDLQCAGVAVPNEIKYSDGNLFCSCIRLSNHQTAQERYNYCVNKFTKTTN
;
A
#
# COMPACT_ATOMS: atom_id res chain seq x y z
N MET A 1 19.81 -42.50 0.88
CA MET A 1 19.07 -41.21 0.88
C MET A 1 17.87 -41.17 1.82
N LYS A 2 16.94 -42.14 1.81
CA LYS A 2 15.76 -42.15 2.73
C LYS A 2 16.07 -42.08 4.24
N LYS A 3 17.13 -42.74 4.71
CA LYS A 3 17.55 -42.75 6.13
C LYS A 3 18.06 -41.38 6.59
N PHE A 4 18.72 -40.64 5.70
CA PHE A 4 19.31 -39.32 5.97
C PHE A 4 18.23 -38.24 6.08
N ILE A 5 17.22 -38.30 5.21
CA ILE A 5 16.06 -37.39 5.23
C ILE A 5 15.22 -37.60 6.51
N LYS A 6 15.06 -38.84 6.96
CA LYS A 6 14.23 -39.17 8.13
C LYS A 6 14.87 -38.75 9.45
N ASN A 7 16.20 -38.82 9.57
CA ASN A 7 16.91 -38.46 10.81
C ASN A 7 17.10 -36.94 10.96
N ASN A 8 17.14 -36.21 9.84
CA ASN A 8 17.36 -34.76 9.82
C ASN A 8 16.07 -33.96 9.52
N ALA A 9 14.90 -34.63 9.50
CA ALA A 9 13.60 -34.01 9.29
C ALA A 9 13.36 -32.72 10.12
N PRO A 10 13.69 -32.65 11.44
CA PRO A 10 13.50 -31.42 12.21
C PRO A 10 14.37 -30.25 11.71
N ILE A 11 15.57 -30.53 11.19
CA ILE A 11 16.46 -29.49 10.63
C ILE A 11 15.84 -28.91 9.35
N PHE A 12 15.28 -29.74 8.48
CA PHE A 12 14.59 -29.27 7.27
C PHE A 12 13.35 -28.43 7.60
N VAL A 13 12.56 -28.83 8.60
CA VAL A 13 11.41 -28.04 9.08
C VAL A 13 11.87 -26.65 9.55
N LEU A 14 12.97 -26.59 10.30
CA LEU A 14 13.52 -25.32 10.79
C LEU A 14 13.97 -24.40 9.63
N ILE A 15 14.62 -24.99 8.61
CA ILE A 15 15.00 -24.26 7.39
C ILE A 15 13.76 -23.73 6.66
N PHE A 16 12.70 -24.53 6.52
CA PHE A 16 11.45 -24.09 5.89
C PHE A 16 10.75 -22.97 6.67
N ILE A 17 10.80 -23.01 8.01
CA ILE A 17 10.24 -21.94 8.86
C ILE A 17 11.02 -20.64 8.65
N ILE A 18 12.36 -20.69 8.64
CA ILE A 18 13.19 -19.50 8.45
C ILE A 18 12.99 -18.91 7.06
N ILE A 19 13.04 -19.74 6.00
CA ILE A 19 12.83 -19.28 4.63
C ILE A 19 11.39 -18.77 4.45
N GLY A 20 10.39 -19.47 4.99
CA GLY A 20 8.99 -19.05 4.93
C GLY A 20 8.75 -17.73 5.67
N GLY A 21 9.35 -17.55 6.85
CA GLY A 21 9.28 -16.30 7.62
C GLY A 21 9.94 -15.12 6.90
N PHE A 22 11.12 -15.34 6.29
CA PHE A 22 11.77 -14.33 5.45
C PHE A 22 10.92 -13.99 4.22
N VAL A 23 10.48 -14.99 3.45
CA VAL A 23 9.65 -14.76 2.26
C VAL A 23 8.35 -14.05 2.63
N TYR A 24 7.74 -14.38 3.77
CA TYR A 24 6.56 -13.68 4.27
C TYR A 24 6.89 -12.22 4.64
N ALA A 25 7.95 -11.97 5.41
CA ALA A 25 8.36 -10.62 5.79
C ALA A 25 8.68 -9.72 4.57
N PHE A 26 9.27 -10.28 3.51
CA PHE A 26 9.61 -9.54 2.29
C PHE A 26 8.50 -9.48 1.24
N LYS A 27 7.49 -10.36 1.27
CA LYS A 27 6.32 -10.28 0.37
C LYS A 27 5.16 -9.48 0.94
N VAL A 28 5.16 -9.19 2.23
CA VAL A 28 4.15 -8.32 2.83
C VAL A 28 4.59 -6.86 2.67
N ASP A 29 4.66 -6.42 1.43
CA ASP A 29 4.70 -4.99 1.08
C ASP A 29 3.32 -4.38 1.41
N ASP A 30 3.26 -3.46 2.37
CA ASP A 30 2.15 -2.53 2.59
C ASP A 30 0.82 -3.02 3.21
N ARG A 31 0.57 -4.33 3.46
CA ARG A 31 -0.73 -4.76 4.03
C ARG A 31 -0.82 -4.91 5.56
N ILE A 32 0.30 -5.07 6.27
CA ILE A 32 0.31 -5.18 7.75
C ILE A 32 0.40 -3.79 8.41
N LEU A 33 0.91 -2.79 7.69
CA LEU A 33 0.69 -1.40 8.02
C LEU A 33 -0.73 -1.04 7.55
N VAL A 34 -1.75 -1.50 8.27
CA VAL A 34 -3.08 -0.87 8.17
C VAL A 34 -2.83 0.58 8.55
N PRO A 35 -2.87 1.55 7.61
CA PRO A 35 -2.77 2.93 8.01
C PRO A 35 -4.01 3.15 8.86
N SER A 36 -3.81 3.62 10.09
CA SER A 36 -4.92 4.00 10.96
C SER A 36 -5.89 4.83 10.12
N ILE A 37 -7.18 4.51 10.19
CA ILE A 37 -8.24 5.02 9.30
C ILE A 37 -8.32 6.56 9.33
N GLY A 38 -7.61 7.24 10.25
CA GLY A 38 -7.43 8.70 10.30
C GLY A 38 -6.12 9.28 9.74
N GLN A 39 -5.13 8.48 9.30
CA GLN A 39 -3.86 9.03 8.77
C GLN A 39 -3.96 9.49 7.32
N THR A 40 -4.78 8.84 6.49
CA THR A 40 -5.09 9.33 5.13
C THR A 40 -5.93 10.59 5.17
N ASP A 41 -6.91 10.67 6.09
CA ASP A 41 -7.70 11.88 6.32
C ASP A 41 -6.85 13.05 6.85
N LEU A 42 -5.79 12.77 7.63
CA LEU A 42 -4.84 13.80 8.09
C LEU A 42 -3.86 14.26 6.99
N GLN A 43 -3.53 13.41 6.02
CA GLN A 43 -2.47 13.68 5.05
C GLN A 43 -2.85 14.66 3.94
N CYS A 44 -4.14 14.79 3.64
CA CYS A 44 -4.63 15.77 2.67
C CYS A 44 -4.87 17.16 3.28
N ALA A 45 -4.23 17.54 4.40
CA ALA A 45 -4.26 18.92 4.94
C ALA A 45 -5.65 19.59 4.93
N GLY A 46 -6.71 18.84 5.30
CA GLY A 46 -8.09 19.34 5.33
C GLY A 46 -8.92 19.19 4.05
N VAL A 47 -8.42 18.52 3.02
CA VAL A 47 -9.18 18.18 1.80
C VAL A 47 -9.72 16.76 1.89
N ALA A 48 -11.03 16.60 1.78
CA ALA A 48 -11.66 15.28 1.76
C ALA A 48 -11.25 14.52 0.49
N VAL A 49 -10.80 13.27 0.64
CA VAL A 49 -10.55 12.38 -0.50
C VAL A 49 -11.90 11.80 -0.96
N PRO A 50 -12.28 11.93 -2.23
CA PRO A 50 -13.54 11.37 -2.70
C PRO A 50 -13.49 9.84 -2.68
N ASN A 51 -14.62 9.22 -2.31
CA ASN A 51 -14.78 7.77 -2.16
C ASN A 51 -14.52 6.97 -3.45
N GLU A 52 -14.52 7.65 -4.60
CA GLU A 52 -14.22 7.08 -5.92
C GLU A 52 -12.74 6.71 -6.08
N ILE A 53 -11.86 7.28 -5.26
CA ILE A 53 -10.42 7.03 -5.30
C ILE A 53 -10.10 5.85 -4.40
N LYS A 54 -9.39 4.86 -4.96
CA LYS A 54 -8.95 3.69 -4.19
C LYS A 54 -8.12 4.14 -2.99
N TYR A 55 -8.33 3.49 -1.86
CA TYR A 55 -7.58 3.76 -0.63
C TYR A 55 -6.07 3.67 -0.83
N SER A 56 -5.60 2.73 -1.68
CA SER A 56 -4.18 2.59 -2.06
C SER A 56 -3.61 3.84 -2.75
N ASP A 57 -4.46 4.61 -3.43
CA ASP A 57 -4.05 5.75 -4.26
C ASP A 57 -4.23 7.08 -3.51
N GLY A 58 -4.75 7.06 -2.28
CA GLY A 58 -5.05 8.25 -1.47
C GLY A 58 -3.83 9.15 -1.25
N ASN A 59 -2.65 8.58 -0.96
CA ASN A 59 -1.42 9.35 -0.79
C ASN A 59 -0.97 10.03 -2.09
N LEU A 60 -1.16 9.34 -3.22
CA LEU A 60 -0.85 9.86 -4.55
C LEU A 60 -1.80 11.01 -4.93
N PHE A 61 -3.08 10.88 -4.56
CA PHE A 61 -4.07 11.93 -4.72
C PHE A 61 -3.74 13.17 -3.88
N CYS A 62 -3.41 12.99 -2.59
CA CYS A 62 -3.00 14.11 -1.73
C CYS A 62 -1.75 14.82 -2.26
N SER A 63 -0.79 14.05 -2.79
CA SER A 63 0.40 14.60 -3.44
C SER A 63 0.05 15.41 -4.69
N CYS A 64 -0.92 14.94 -5.49
CA CYS A 64 -1.43 15.68 -6.65
C CYS A 64 -2.03 17.04 -6.23
N ILE A 65 -2.86 17.07 -5.19
CA ILE A 65 -3.45 18.32 -4.69
C ILE A 65 -2.38 19.30 -4.21
N ARG A 66 -1.36 18.82 -3.51
CA ARG A 66 -0.29 19.66 -2.94
C ARG A 66 0.68 20.21 -3.99
N LEU A 67 0.97 19.43 -5.02
CA LEU A 67 1.98 19.75 -6.05
C LEU A 67 1.38 20.36 -7.32
N SER A 68 0.06 20.31 -7.47
CA SER A 68 -0.62 20.88 -8.63
C SER A 68 -0.49 22.41 -8.67
N ASN A 69 -0.10 22.92 -9.84
CA ASN A 69 0.21 24.33 -10.06
C ASN A 69 -1.00 25.14 -10.60
N HIS A 70 -2.24 24.66 -10.45
CA HIS A 70 -3.43 25.41 -10.89
C HIS A 70 -3.72 26.62 -10.00
N GLN A 71 -4.33 27.65 -10.58
CA GLN A 71 -4.53 28.94 -9.90
C GLN A 71 -5.50 28.83 -8.72
N THR A 72 -6.53 28.00 -8.81
CA THR A 72 -7.54 27.85 -7.75
C THR A 72 -7.55 26.46 -7.11
N ALA A 73 -7.91 26.38 -5.83
CA ALA A 73 -8.02 25.11 -5.11
C ALA A 73 -9.05 24.16 -5.75
N GLN A 74 -10.14 24.72 -6.29
CA GLN A 74 -11.20 23.97 -6.98
C GLN A 74 -10.68 23.30 -8.27
N GLU A 75 -9.88 24.01 -9.07
CA GLU A 75 -9.30 23.46 -10.29
C GLU A 75 -8.30 22.34 -9.99
N ARG A 76 -7.48 22.50 -8.93
CA ARG A 76 -6.56 21.44 -8.48
C ARG A 76 -7.32 20.18 -8.09
N TYR A 77 -8.38 20.36 -7.29
CA TYR A 77 -9.22 19.25 -6.86
C TYR A 77 -9.83 18.52 -8.06
N ASN A 78 -10.51 19.24 -8.95
CA ASN A 78 -11.15 18.66 -10.13
C ASN A 78 -10.15 17.98 -11.09
N TYR A 79 -8.96 18.57 -11.27
CA TYR A 79 -7.89 17.97 -12.07
C TYR A 79 -7.42 16.64 -11.47
N CYS A 80 -7.12 16.63 -10.17
CA CYS A 80 -6.65 15.43 -9.50
C CYS A 80 -7.74 14.36 -9.47
N VAL A 81 -8.99 14.70 -9.16
CA VAL A 81 -10.11 13.74 -9.20
C VAL A 81 -10.22 13.10 -10.58
N ASN A 82 -10.27 13.91 -11.64
CA ASN A 82 -10.35 13.38 -13.01
C ASN A 82 -9.15 12.50 -13.38
N LYS A 83 -7.96 12.82 -12.91
CA LYS A 83 -6.75 12.03 -13.18
C LYS A 83 -6.85 10.63 -12.57
N PHE A 84 -7.31 10.54 -11.32
CA PHE A 84 -7.41 9.25 -10.62
C PHE A 84 -8.67 8.47 -10.98
N THR A 85 -9.76 9.11 -11.40
CA THR A 85 -10.98 8.41 -11.85
C THR A 85 -10.89 7.94 -13.30
N LYS A 86 -10.28 8.70 -14.23
CA LYS A 86 -10.12 8.27 -15.63
C LYS A 86 -9.13 7.11 -15.83
N THR A 87 -8.13 6.95 -14.97
CA THR A 87 -7.18 5.83 -15.08
C THR A 87 -7.76 4.50 -14.60
N THR A 88 -8.96 4.52 -14.01
CA THR A 88 -9.60 3.31 -13.44
C THR A 88 -10.70 2.72 -14.32
N ASN A 89 -10.95 3.30 -15.51
CA ASN A 89 -11.77 2.73 -16.60
C ASN A 89 -10.87 2.40 -17.79
#